data_AF-A0A8J3CX00-F1
#
_entry.id   AF-A0A8J3CX00-F1
#
_cell.length_a   1.000
_cell.length_b   1.000
_cell.length_c   1.000
_cell.angle_alpha   90.00
_cell.angle_beta   90.00
_cell.angle_gamma   90.00
#
_symmetry.space_group_name_H-M   'P 1'
#
loop_
_entity.id
_entity.type
_entity.pdbx_description
1 polymer ?
#
loop_
_entity_poly.entity_id
_entity_poly.type
_entity_poly.pdbx_seq_one_letter_code
_entity_poly.pdbx_strand_id
1 'polypeptide(L)'
;METPSFKEDHISQIPALQMLVNLGYTYINPVETDRLRGGKTTNVLLEEVLRKQLKEINSIRVSASKTSIFTDENIERGIQALKNLPMNEGYIAASEKAYNLLTL
;
A
#
# COMPACT_ATOMS: atom_id res chain seq x y z
N MET A 1 37.00 20.50 15.30
CA MET A 1 36.15 19.30 15.32
C MET A 1 34.81 19.71 14.78
N GLU A 2 34.38 19.14 13.66
CA GLU A 2 33.05 19.38 13.09
C GLU A 2 31.99 18.79 14.02
N THR A 3 31.04 19.60 14.47
CA THR A 3 29.94 19.15 15.32
C THR A 3 29.06 18.19 14.51
N PRO A 4 28.81 16.95 14.97
CA PRO A 4 27.95 16.02 14.24
C PRO A 4 26.57 16.65 14.01
N SER A 5 26.09 16.58 12.76
CA SER A 5 24.77 17.10 12.41
C SER A 5 23.69 16.12 12.88
N PHE A 6 23.00 16.47 13.98
CA PHE A 6 21.86 15.72 14.53
C PHE A 6 20.55 15.98 13.77
N LYS A 7 20.62 16.28 12.47
CA LYS A 7 19.41 16.40 11.66
C LYS A 7 18.83 15.00 11.47
N GLU A 8 17.57 14.82 11.87
CA GLU A 8 16.83 13.54 11.83
C GLU A 8 16.98 12.80 10.49
N ASP A 9 17.00 13.56 9.40
CA ASP A 9 17.20 13.05 8.04
C ASP A 9 18.51 12.27 7.91
N HIS A 10 19.62 12.83 8.40
CA HIS A 10 20.96 12.23 8.24
C HIS A 10 21.22 11.09 9.21
N ILE A 11 20.62 11.13 10.40
CA ILE A 11 20.87 10.13 11.45
C ILE A 11 19.92 8.94 11.39
N SER A 12 18.69 9.12 10.87
CA SER A 12 17.64 8.08 10.92
C SER A 12 16.97 7.84 9.57
N GLN A 13 16.43 8.88 8.93
CA GLN A 13 15.53 8.68 7.78
C GLN A 13 16.27 8.17 6.54
N ILE A 14 17.39 8.79 6.17
CA ILE A 14 18.21 8.37 5.02
C ILE A 14 18.76 6.96 5.24
N PRO A 15 19.36 6.62 6.41
CA PRO A 15 19.77 5.24 6.70
C PRO A 15 18.64 4.22 6.59
N ALA A 16 17.45 4.53 7.13
CA ALA A 16 16.29 3.64 7.05
C ALA A 16 15.81 3.44 5.61
N LEU A 17 15.78 4.51 4.82
CA LEU A 17 15.42 4.44 3.41
C LEU A 17 16.43 3.58 2.63
N GLN A 18 17.73 3.81 2.84
CA GLN A 18 18.79 3.03 2.18
C GLN A 18 18.70 1.55 2.54
N MET A 19 18.40 1.23 3.80
CA MET A 19 18.16 -0.14 4.25
C MET A 19 17.00 -0.80 3.48
N LEU A 20 15.85 -0.11 3.37
CA LEU A 20 14.70 -0.63 2.63
C LEU A 20 15.03 -0.83 1.14
N VAL A 21 15.72 0.12 0.51
CA VAL A 21 16.18 0.00 -0.89
C VAL A 21 17.09 -1.22 -1.05
N ASN A 22 18.02 -1.45 -0.12
CA ASN A 22 18.91 -2.62 -0.14
C ASN A 22 18.16 -3.94 0.07
N LEU A 23 16.99 -3.93 0.70
CA LEU A 23 16.10 -5.10 0.84
C LEU A 23 15.20 -5.31 -0.40
N GLY A 24 15.32 -4.48 -1.44
CA GLY A 24 14.56 -4.60 -2.68
C GLY A 24 13.28 -3.76 -2.72
N TYR A 25 13.02 -2.91 -1.72
CA TYR A 25 11.91 -1.97 -1.78
C TYR A 25 12.19 -0.87 -2.80
N THR A 26 11.18 -0.53 -3.60
CA THR A 26 11.28 0.59 -4.54
C THR A 26 10.91 1.88 -3.82
N TYR A 27 11.87 2.82 -3.77
CA TYR A 27 11.59 4.16 -3.26
C TYR A 27 10.69 4.93 -4.23
N ILE A 28 9.63 5.52 -3.69
CA ILE A 28 8.74 6.44 -4.40
C ILE A 28 8.92 7.80 -3.75
N ASN A 29 9.33 8.80 -4.53
CA ASN A 29 9.54 10.15 -4.00
C ASN A 29 8.19 10.82 -3.64
N PRO A 30 8.19 11.93 -2.87
CA PRO A 30 6.96 12.59 -2.43
C PRO A 30 6.06 13.07 -3.58
N VAL A 31 6.65 13.57 -4.68
CA VAL A 31 5.91 14.07 -5.85
C VAL A 31 5.15 12.92 -6.53
N GLU A 32 5.82 11.80 -6.76
CA GLU A 32 5.18 10.60 -7.31
C GLU A 32 4.15 10.02 -6.35
N THR A 33 4.40 10.06 -5.04
CA THR A 33 3.44 9.60 -4.03
C THR A 33 2.15 10.41 -4.07
N ASP A 34 2.24 11.73 -4.14
CA ASP A 34 1.06 12.59 -4.26
C ASP A 34 0.31 12.37 -5.58
N ARG A 35 1.03 12.18 -6.69
CA ARG A 35 0.42 11.81 -7.98
C ARG A 35 -0.34 10.49 -7.87
N LEU A 36 0.27 9.46 -7.28
CA LEU A 36 -0.33 8.13 -7.09
C LEU A 36 -1.52 8.12 -6.12
N ARG A 37 -1.63 9.13 -5.26
CA ARG A 37 -2.81 9.39 -4.40
C ARG A 37 -3.91 10.19 -5.09
N GLY A 38 -3.71 10.58 -6.35
CA GLY A 38 -4.62 11.43 -7.12
C GLY A 38 -4.61 12.89 -6.65
N GLY A 39 -3.50 13.37 -6.09
CA GLY A 39 -3.34 14.73 -5.57
C GLY A 39 -4.12 15.01 -4.28
N LYS A 40 -4.65 13.98 -3.62
CA LYS A 40 -5.42 14.11 -2.38
C LYS A 40 -4.61 13.59 -1.20
N THR A 41 -4.19 14.48 -0.31
CA THR A 41 -3.40 14.11 0.89
C THR A 41 -4.19 13.30 1.92
N THR A 42 -5.52 13.27 1.83
CA THR A 42 -6.39 12.41 2.64
C THR A 42 -6.39 10.95 2.18
N ASN A 43 -5.95 10.66 0.96
CA ASN A 43 -5.85 9.30 0.45
C ASN A 43 -4.54 8.68 0.89
N VAL A 44 -4.60 7.52 1.54
CA VAL A 44 -3.41 6.78 1.96
C VAL A 44 -3.00 5.69 0.96
N LEU A 45 -3.92 5.26 0.09
CA LEU A 45 -3.69 4.20 -0.89
C LEU A 45 -3.08 4.75 -2.18
N LEU A 46 -2.06 4.05 -2.70
CA LEU A 46 -1.50 4.28 -4.02
C LEU A 46 -2.28 3.44 -5.04
N GLU A 47 -3.45 3.92 -5.46
CA GLU A 47 -4.46 3.09 -6.16
C GLU A 47 -3.92 2.44 -7.44
N GLU A 48 -3.07 3.12 -8.23
CA GLU A 48 -2.43 2.55 -9.41
C GLU A 48 -1.50 1.37 -9.06
N VAL A 49 -0.68 1.52 -8.02
CA VAL A 49 0.22 0.47 -7.54
C VAL A 49 -0.60 -0.70 -6.98
N LEU A 50 -1.60 -0.41 -6.15
CA LEU A 50 -2.46 -1.43 -5.54
C LEU A 50 -3.20 -2.24 -6.61
N ARG A 51 -3.78 -1.59 -7.62
CA ARG A 51 -4.46 -2.25 -8.74
C ARG A 51 -3.55 -3.20 -9.50
N LYS A 52 -2.32 -2.75 -9.81
CA LYS A 52 -1.32 -3.59 -10.48
C LYS A 52 -0.98 -4.81 -9.60
N GLN A 53 -0.67 -4.58 -8.33
CA GLN A 53 -0.27 -5.66 -7.42
C GLN A 53 -1.39 -6.66 -7.18
N LEU A 54 -2.64 -6.22 -7.00
CA LEU A 54 -3.76 -7.13 -6.81
C LEU A 54 -4.00 -8.04 -8.03
N LYS A 55 -3.68 -7.60 -9.26
CA LYS A 55 -3.72 -8.44 -10.46
C LYS A 55 -2.58 -9.46 -10.48
N GLU A 56 -1.40 -9.09 -10.00
CA GLU A 56 -0.20 -9.93 -10.02
C GLU A 56 -0.23 -11.03 -8.95
N ILE A 57 -0.69 -10.70 -7.74
CA ILE A 57 -0.62 -11.62 -6.60
C ILE A 57 -1.85 -12.52 -6.45
N ASN A 58 -2.99 -12.18 -7.08
CA ASN A 58 -4.23 -12.92 -6.92
C ASN A 58 -4.62 -13.70 -8.17
N SER A 59 -5.08 -14.94 -7.96
CA SER A 59 -5.68 -15.77 -9.00
C SER A 59 -6.77 -16.66 -8.40
N ILE A 60 -7.73 -17.08 -9.22
CA ILE A 60 -8.90 -17.85 -8.82
C ILE A 60 -8.78 -19.24 -9.41
N ARG A 61 -8.82 -20.27 -8.57
CA ARG A 61 -8.93 -21.65 -9.03
C ARG A 61 -10.37 -21.93 -9.45
N VAL A 62 -10.60 -22.11 -10.75
CA VAL A 62 -11.93 -22.36 -11.34
C VAL A 62 -12.25 -23.86 -11.35
N SER A 63 -11.23 -24.71 -11.50
CA SER A 63 -11.37 -26.16 -11.41
C SER A 63 -10.06 -26.80 -10.95
N ALA A 64 -10.03 -28.13 -10.87
CA ALA A 64 -8.80 -28.86 -10.51
C ALA A 64 -7.61 -28.49 -11.41
N SER A 65 -7.86 -28.18 -12.69
CA SER A 65 -6.85 -27.92 -13.73
C SER A 65 -6.86 -26.48 -14.28
N LYS A 66 -7.81 -25.64 -13.88
CA LYS A 66 -7.97 -24.28 -14.44
C LYS A 66 -7.84 -23.21 -13.36
N THR A 67 -7.00 -22.23 -13.66
CA THR A 67 -6.88 -20.98 -12.92
C THR A 67 -7.29 -19.82 -13.82
N SER A 68 -7.95 -18.81 -13.24
CA SER A 68 -8.34 -17.57 -13.89
C SER A 68 -7.78 -16.39 -13.13
N ILE A 69 -7.59 -15.27 -13.81
CA ILE A 69 -7.25 -13.98 -13.18
C ILE A 69 -8.51 -13.32 -12.61
N PHE A 70 -8.32 -12.39 -11.68
CA PHE A 70 -9.37 -11.50 -11.22
C PHE A 70 -9.77 -10.54 -12.35
N THR A 71 -11.08 -10.27 -12.47
CA THR A 71 -11.60 -9.25 -13.39
C THR A 71 -11.27 -7.85 -12.86
N ASP A 72 -11.20 -6.87 -13.76
CA ASP A 72 -11.01 -5.47 -13.37
C ASP A 72 -12.07 -5.00 -12.37
N GLU A 73 -13.32 -5.42 -12.55
CA GLU A 73 -14.41 -5.11 -11.63
C GLU A 73 -14.16 -5.66 -10.22
N ASN A 74 -13.67 -6.90 -10.09
CA ASN A 74 -13.37 -7.48 -8.78
C ASN A 74 -12.20 -6.76 -8.10
N ILE A 75 -11.19 -6.35 -8.88
CA ILE A 75 -10.07 -5.55 -8.37
C ILE A 75 -10.57 -4.21 -7.84
N GLU A 76 -11.40 -3.49 -8.59
CA GLU A 76 -11.96 -2.20 -8.14
C GLU A 76 -12.82 -2.37 -6.89
N ARG A 77 -13.65 -3.42 -6.82
CA ARG A 77 -14.44 -3.72 -5.61
C ARG A 77 -13.55 -3.94 -4.39
N GLY A 78 -12.44 -4.65 -4.53
CA GLY A 78 -11.46 -4.84 -3.46
C GLY A 78 -10.81 -3.53 -3.00
N ILE A 79 -10.40 -2.67 -3.95
CA ILE A 79 -9.85 -1.35 -3.65
C ILE A 79 -10.88 -0.48 -2.91
N GLN A 80 -12.15 -0.48 -3.35
CA GLN A 80 -13.21 0.27 -2.67
C GLN A 80 -13.49 -0.25 -1.26
N ALA A 81 -13.40 -1.56 -1.03
CA ALA A 81 -13.56 -2.14 0.30
C ALA A 81 -12.48 -1.65 1.29
N LEU A 82 -11.23 -1.54 0.83
CA LEU A 82 -10.13 -1.01 1.64
C LEU A 82 -10.19 0.51 1.81
N LYS A 83 -10.76 1.22 0.84
CA LYS A 83 -10.91 2.68 0.88
C LYS A 83 -12.02 3.12 1.85
N ASN A 84 -13.11 2.35 1.91
CA ASN A 84 -14.32 2.69 2.65
C ASN A 84 -14.43 1.89 3.95
N LEU A 85 -13.34 1.86 4.73
CA LEU A 85 -13.35 1.28 6.08
C LEU A 85 -14.24 2.13 7.02
N PRO A 86 -14.87 1.52 8.04
CA PRO A 86 -15.80 2.20 8.95
C PRO A 86 -15.05 3.08 9.96
N MET A 87 -14.39 4.13 9.48
CA MET A 87 -13.62 5.06 10.32
C MET A 87 -14.50 5.81 11.33
N ASN A 88 -15.80 5.94 11.03
CA ASN A 88 -16.81 6.49 11.94
C ASN A 88 -17.08 5.60 13.17
N GLU A 89 -16.74 4.32 13.11
CA GLU A 89 -16.84 3.37 14.24
C GLU A 89 -15.55 3.36 15.08
N GLY A 90 -14.54 4.14 14.69
CA GLY A 90 -13.26 4.28 15.37
C GLY A 90 -12.13 3.47 14.72
N TYR A 91 -10.89 3.85 15.04
CA TYR A 91 -9.69 3.26 14.39
C TYR A 91 -9.49 1.78 14.69
N ILE A 92 -9.88 1.29 15.87
CA ILE A 92 -9.77 -0.13 16.23
C ILE A 92 -10.69 -0.96 15.34
N ALA A 93 -11.97 -0.59 15.23
CA ALA A 93 -12.94 -1.28 14.40
C ALA A 93 -12.55 -1.24 12.91
N ALA A 94 -12.09 -0.08 12.41
CA ALA A 94 -11.61 0.05 11.05
C ALA A 94 -10.37 -0.84 10.76
N SER A 95 -9.44 -0.92 11.72
CA SER A 95 -8.23 -1.75 11.59
C SER A 95 -8.55 -3.24 11.63
N GLU A 96 -9.46 -3.67 12.51
CA GLU A 96 -9.97 -5.04 12.56
C GLU A 96 -10.66 -5.40 11.25
N LYS A 97 -11.52 -4.52 10.72
CA LYS A 97 -12.18 -4.73 9.44
C LYS A 97 -11.18 -4.89 8.29
N ALA A 98 -10.15 -4.04 8.24
CA ALA A 98 -9.10 -4.15 7.24
C ALA A 98 -8.32 -5.46 7.36
N TYR A 99 -7.94 -5.85 8.60
CA TYR A 99 -7.24 -7.10 8.86
C TYR A 99 -8.05 -8.32 8.40
N ASN A 100 -9.35 -8.34 8.71
CA ASN A 100 -10.24 -9.42 8.31
C ASN A 100 -10.38 -9.51 6.79
N LEU A 101 -10.47 -8.37 6.08
CA LEU A 101 -10.52 -8.36 4.61
C LEU A 101 -9.24 -8.87 3.95
N LEU A 102 -8.08 -8.74 4.61
CA LEU A 102 -6.78 -9.09 4.05
C LEU A 102 -6.35 -10.53 4.36
N THR A 103 -6.91 -11.14 5.41
CA THR A 103 -6.42 -12.44 5.92
C THR A 103 -7.47 -13.55 5.93
N LEU A 104 -8.76 -13.23 5.78
CA LEU A 104 -9.88 -14.18 5.79
C LEU A 104 -10.59 -14.22 4.44
#